data_AF-A0A2M8KLF0-F1
#
_entry.id   AF-A0A2M8KLF0-F1
#
_cell.length_a   1.000
_cell.length_b   1.000
_cell.length_c   1.000
_cell.angle_alpha   90.00
_cell.angle_beta   90.00
_cell.angle_gamma   90.00
#
_symmetry.space_group_name_H-M   'P 1'
#
loop_
_entity.id
_entity.type
_entity.pdbx_description
1 polymer ?
#
loop_
_entity_poly.entity_id
_entity_poly.type
_entity_poly.pdbx_seq_one_letter_code
_entity_poly.pdbx_strand_id
1 'polypeptide(L)'
;MKNYLAQQINIGGQSITGPLSGIATVGDLINKLIELVIPAAGIILLLVLIMGGYDFLISRGQPEKIKSAQAKITTGIIGFILLIASYIIVRLIAKIFGYGEGVL
;
A
#
# COMPACT_ATOMS: atom_id res chain seq x y z
N MET A 1 19.30 11.92 15.26
CA MET A 1 18.65 11.59 13.97
C MET A 1 18.53 12.88 13.19
N LYS A 2 19.08 12.94 11.97
CA LYS A 2 19.09 14.16 11.15
C LYS A 2 17.68 14.34 10.58
N ASN A 3 16.96 15.34 11.06
CA ASN A 3 15.65 15.71 10.54
C ASN A 3 15.87 16.39 9.19
N TYR A 4 15.54 15.72 8.10
CA TYR A 4 15.72 16.24 6.74
C TYR A 4 14.55 17.12 6.30
N LEU A 5 13.44 17.07 7.05
CA LEU A 5 12.28 17.95 6.92
C LEU A 5 12.10 18.68 8.27
N ALA A 6 12.52 19.95 8.35
CA ALA A 6 12.41 20.76 9.57
C ALA A 6 10.95 21.18 9.82
N GLN A 7 10.19 20.30 10.45
CA GLN A 7 8.76 20.49 10.77
C GLN A 7 8.55 21.33 12.05
N GLN A 8 9.58 21.49 12.87
CA GLN A 8 9.52 22.17 14.15
C GLN A 8 10.67 23.16 14.26
N ILE A 9 10.31 24.44 14.41
CA ILE A 9 11.26 25.52 14.70
C ILE A 9 11.01 25.95 16.14
N ASN A 10 12.04 25.83 16.98
CA ASN A 10 12.01 26.31 18.37
C ASN A 10 12.54 27.74 18.44
N ILE A 11 11.68 28.70 18.77
CA ILE A 11 12.08 30.10 18.98
C ILE A 11 11.58 30.51 20.37
N GLY A 12 12.51 30.82 21.28
CA GLY A 12 12.17 31.39 22.59
C GLY A 12 11.27 30.51 23.48
N GLY A 13 11.38 29.18 23.40
CA GLY A 13 10.59 28.24 24.20
C GLY A 13 9.20 27.91 23.63
N GLN A 14 8.84 28.47 22.49
CA GLN A 14 7.63 28.11 21.74
C GLN A 14 8.03 27.19 20.57
N SER A 15 7.44 25.99 20.52
CA SER A 15 7.58 25.06 19.40
C SER A 15 6.48 25.33 18.38
N ILE A 16 6.83 25.94 17.24
CA ILE A 16 5.90 26.03 16.11
C ILE A 16 6.08 24.76 15.28
N THR A 17 5.07 23.88 15.33
CA THR A 17 5.00 22.65 14.52
C THR A 17 4.14 22.89 13.29
N GLY A 18 4.69 22.65 12.11
CA GLY A 18 3.93 22.76 10.85
C GLY A 18 2.84 21.69 10.73
N PRO A 19 1.88 21.85 9.80
CA PRO A 19 0.67 21.02 9.67
C PRO A 19 0.94 19.52 9.35
N LEU A 20 2.15 19.18 8.93
CA LEU A 20 2.62 17.81 8.66
C LEU A 20 3.38 17.21 9.86
N SER A 21 2.79 17.31 11.05
CA SER A 21 3.36 16.78 12.30
C SER A 21 3.48 15.24 12.22
N GLY A 22 4.69 14.70 12.39
CA GLY A 22 4.95 13.25 12.38
C GLY A 22 5.71 12.70 11.18
N ILE A 23 6.11 13.54 10.21
CA ILE A 23 6.94 13.15 9.06
C ILE A 23 8.30 13.84 9.17
N ALA A 24 9.28 13.19 9.81
CA ALA A 24 10.63 13.74 9.99
C ALA A 24 11.62 13.23 8.92
N THR A 25 11.32 12.07 8.34
CA THR A 25 12.16 11.36 7.37
C THR A 25 11.34 10.93 6.14
N VAL A 26 12.03 10.69 5.03
CA VAL A 26 11.43 10.05 3.83
C VAL A 26 10.81 8.69 4.18
N GLY A 27 11.38 7.95 5.14
CA GLY A 27 10.82 6.71 5.68
C GLY A 27 9.41 6.91 6.28
N ASP A 28 9.22 7.94 7.10
CA ASP A 28 7.92 8.24 7.72
C ASP A 28 6.84 8.58 6.67
N LEU A 29 7.23 9.25 5.59
CA LEU A 29 6.34 9.54 4.46
C LEU A 29 5.92 8.26 3.75
N ILE A 30 6.86 7.36 3.49
CA ILE A 30 6.60 6.05 2.87
C ILE A 30 5.68 5.23 3.78
N ASN A 31 5.91 5.24 5.10
CA ASN A 31 5.08 4.51 6.07
C ASN A 31 3.65 5.00 6.06
N LYS A 32 3.45 6.32 6.06
CA LYS A 32 2.11 6.91 5.99
C LYS A 32 1.40 6.58 4.68
N LEU A 33 2.13 6.54 3.57
CA LEU A 33 1.59 6.12 2.28
C LEU A 33 1.18 4.65 2.30
N ILE A 34 1.99 3.76 2.88
CA ILE A 34 1.69 2.32 2.94
C ILE A 34 0.48 2.06 3.84
N GLU A 35 0.36 2.76 4.97
CA GLU A 35 -0.81 2.71 5.85
C GLU A 35 -2.11 3.06 5.10
N LEU A 36 -2.03 3.96 4.11
CA LEU A 36 -3.16 4.34 3.26
C LEU A 36 -3.39 3.37 2.08
N VAL A 37 -2.31 2.91 1.43
CA VAL A 37 -2.38 2.11 0.20
C VAL A 37 -2.83 0.68 0.47
N ILE A 38 -2.41 0.06 1.58
CA ILE A 38 -2.80 -1.32 1.95
C ILE A 38 -4.34 -1.48 2.02
N PRO A 39 -5.10 -0.67 2.77
CA PRO A 39 -6.55 -0.78 2.81
C PRO A 39 -7.19 -0.39 1.46
N ALA A 40 -6.64 0.59 0.74
CA ALA A 40 -7.10 0.95 -0.59
C ALA A 40 -6.96 -0.21 -1.58
N ALA A 41 -5.86 -0.96 -1.52
CA ALA A 41 -5.63 -2.13 -2.36
C ALA A 41 -6.65 -3.25 -2.09
N GLY A 42 -7.07 -3.43 -0.83
CA GLY A 42 -8.16 -4.36 -0.48
C GLY A 42 -9.50 -3.97 -1.13
N ILE A 43 -9.82 -2.68 -1.13
CA ILE A 43 -11.03 -2.16 -1.81
C ILE A 43 -10.93 -2.38 -3.32
N ILE A 44 -9.78 -2.08 -3.92
CA ILE A 44 -9.55 -2.27 -5.35
C ILE A 44 -9.68 -3.76 -5.73
N LEU A 45 -9.11 -4.67 -4.94
CA LEU A 45 -9.27 -6.11 -5.17
C LEU A 45 -10.76 -6.50 -5.19
N LEU A 46 -11.53 -6.01 -4.22
CA LEU A 46 -12.97 -6.27 -4.15
C LEU A 46 -13.69 -5.77 -5.42
N LEU A 47 -13.36 -4.58 -5.91
CA LEU A 47 -13.92 -4.06 -7.16
C LEU A 47 -13.54 -4.92 -8.37
N VAL A 48 -12.28 -5.37 -8.47
CA VAL A 48 -11.83 -6.25 -9.55
C VAL A 48 -12.56 -7.59 -9.51
N LEU A 49 -12.79 -8.17 -8.32
CA LEU A 49 -13.55 -9.41 -8.16
C LEU A 49 -15.01 -9.23 -8.58
N ILE A 50 -15.65 -8.11 -8.21
CA ILE A 50 -17.03 -7.80 -8.62
C ILE A 50 -17.11 -7.65 -10.14
N MET A 51 -16.22 -6.88 -10.76
CA MET A 51 -16.22 -6.67 -12.21
C MET A 51 -15.92 -7.96 -12.97
N GLY A 52 -14.93 -8.73 -12.53
CA GLY A 52 -14.59 -10.02 -13.13
C GLY A 52 -15.70 -11.05 -12.96
N GLY A 53 -16.34 -11.09 -11.78
CA GLY A 53 -17.50 -11.96 -11.51
C GLY A 53 -18.71 -11.59 -12.35
N TYR A 54 -18.99 -10.29 -12.50
CA TYR A 54 -20.06 -9.79 -13.37
C TYR A 54 -19.82 -10.19 -14.84
N ASP A 55 -18.60 -9.97 -15.35
CA ASP A 55 -18.21 -10.37 -16.70
C ASP A 55 -18.36 -11.88 -16.90
N PHE A 56 -18.00 -12.68 -15.90
CA PHE A 56 -18.14 -14.14 -15.93
C PHE A 56 -19.62 -14.57 -16.03
N LEU A 57 -20.50 -13.96 -15.23
CA LEU A 57 -21.94 -14.27 -15.24
C LEU A 57 -22.62 -13.87 -16.56
N ILE A 58 -22.26 -12.72 -17.14
CA ILE A 58 -22.90 -12.22 -18.38
C ILE A 58 -22.30 -12.81 -19.66
N SER A 59 -21.27 -13.66 -19.54
CA SER A 59 -20.58 -14.27 -20.68
C SER A 59 -21.47 -15.17 -21.54
N ARG A 60 -22.66 -15.59 -21.06
CA ARG A 60 -23.65 -16.40 -21.78
C ARG A 60 -23.06 -17.65 -22.48
N GLY A 61 -22.00 -18.23 -21.93
CA GLY A 61 -21.31 -19.40 -22.51
C GLY A 61 -20.32 -19.10 -23.64
N GLN A 62 -20.04 -17.82 -23.96
CA GLN A 62 -18.99 -17.48 -24.92
C GLN A 62 -17.61 -17.74 -24.29
N PRO A 63 -16.82 -18.68 -24.83
CA PRO A 63 -15.57 -19.12 -24.20
C PRO A 63 -14.54 -18.00 -24.08
N GLU A 64 -14.54 -17.07 -25.02
CA GLU A 64 -13.62 -15.92 -25.03
C GLU A 64 -13.89 -14.95 -23.88
N LYS A 65 -15.16 -14.65 -23.60
CA LYS A 65 -15.56 -13.77 -22.49
C LYS A 65 -15.30 -14.42 -21.13
N ILE A 66 -15.55 -15.73 -21.01
CA ILE A 66 -15.24 -16.50 -19.81
C ILE A 66 -13.74 -16.46 -19.51
N LYS A 67 -12.90 -16.70 -20.53
CA LYS A 67 -11.45 -16.67 -20.38
C LYS A 67 -10.93 -15.28 -19.99
N SER A 68 -11.49 -14.23 -20.59
CA SER A 68 -11.16 -12.85 -20.23
C SER A 68 -11.55 -12.51 -18.79
N ALA A 69 -12.75 -12.90 -18.35
CA ALA A 69 -13.22 -12.68 -16.99
C ALA A 69 -12.34 -13.41 -15.96
N GLN A 70 -11.99 -14.68 -16.22
CA GLN A 70 -11.06 -15.44 -15.39
C GLN A 70 -9.68 -14.78 -15.34
N ALA A 71 -9.15 -14.33 -16.48
CA ALA A 71 -7.86 -13.63 -16.53
C ALA A 71 -7.86 -12.36 -15.68
N LYS A 72 -8.94 -11.56 -15.71
CA LYS A 72 -9.08 -10.37 -14.85
C LYS A 72 -9.05 -10.73 -13.36
N ILE A 73 -9.78 -11.77 -12.96
CA ILE A 73 -9.81 -12.22 -11.57
C ILE A 73 -8.43 -12.72 -11.14
N THR A 74 -7.81 -13.59 -11.93
CA THR A 74 -6.50 -14.17 -11.61
C THR A 74 -5.42 -13.11 -11.52
N THR A 75 -5.37 -12.16 -12.45
CA THR A 75 -4.40 -11.05 -12.42
C THR A 75 -4.62 -10.12 -11.23
N GLY A 76 -5.87 -9.82 -10.87
CA GLY A 76 -6.20 -9.06 -9.66
C GLY A 76 -5.75 -9.74 -8.37
N ILE A 77 -6.00 -11.04 -8.25
CA ILE A 77 -5.57 -11.84 -7.09
C ILE A 77 -4.04 -11.90 -7.01
N ILE A 78 -3.36 -12.16 -8.13
CA ILE A 78 -1.89 -12.19 -8.19
C ILE A 78 -1.30 -10.84 -7.77
N GLY A 79 -1.84 -9.73 -8.28
CA GLY A 79 -1.38 -8.38 -7.92
C GLY A 79 -1.52 -8.10 -6.43
N PHE A 80 -2.63 -8.50 -5.83
CA PHE A 80 -2.85 -8.33 -4.39
C PHE A 80 -1.95 -9.21 -3.54
N ILE A 81 -1.75 -10.48 -3.92
CA ILE A 81 -0.80 -11.38 -3.25
C ILE A 81 0.61 -10.81 -3.32
N LEU A 82 1.02 -10.28 -4.48
CA LEU A 82 2.34 -9.68 -4.67
C LEU A 82 2.53 -8.44 -3.77
N LEU A 83 1.49 -7.62 -3.62
CA LEU A 83 1.52 -6.46 -2.73
C LEU A 83 1.71 -6.87 -1.26
N ILE A 84 0.96 -7.86 -0.77
CA ILE A 84 1.12 -8.39 0.59
C ILE A 84 2.50 -9.02 0.77
N ALA A 85 2.94 -9.83 -0.19
CA ALA A 85 4.23 -10.49 -0.15
C ALA A 85 5.37 -9.48 -0.09
N SER A 86 5.30 -8.40 -0.89
CA SER A 86 6.27 -7.32 -0.86
C SER A 86 6.36 -6.68 0.52
N TYR A 87 5.23 -6.36 1.15
CA TYR A 87 5.19 -5.81 2.51
C TYR A 87 5.85 -6.74 3.54
N ILE A 88 5.53 -8.03 3.49
CA ILE A 88 6.09 -9.03 4.40
C ILE A 88 7.60 -9.19 4.19
N ILE A 89 8.05 -9.26 2.94
CA ILE A 89 9.48 -9.42 2.60
C ILE A 89 10.29 -8.24 3.12
N VAL A 90 9.83 -7.01 2.87
CA VAL A 90 10.54 -5.80 3.35
C VAL A 90 10.62 -5.80 4.87
N ARG A 91 9.53 -6.14 5.57
CA ARG A 91 9.52 -6.21 7.04
C ARG A 91 10.42 -7.32 7.58
N LEU A 92 10.47 -8.46 6.90
CA LEU A 92 11.35 -9.57 7.26
C LEU A 92 12.83 -9.18 7.12
N ILE A 93 13.19 -8.52 6.02
CA ILE A 93 14.53 -8.00 5.79
C ILE A 93 14.88 -6.95 6.86
N ALA A 94 14.00 -5.99 7.12
CA ALA A 94 14.23 -4.97 8.15
C ALA A 94 14.51 -5.60 9.53
N LYS A 95 13.76 -6.63 9.90
CA LYS A 95 13.94 -7.37 11.15
C LYS A 95 15.26 -8.14 11.22
N ILE A 96 15.68 -8.77 10.12
CA ILE A 96 16.94 -9.52 10.05
C ILE A 96 18.14 -8.58 10.17
N PHE A 97 18.08 -7.42 9.51
CA PHE A 97 19.17 -6.44 9.51
C PHE A 97 19.19 -5.52 10.75
N GLY A 98 18.30 -5.73 11.71
CA GLY A 98 18.27 -4.97 12.97
C GLY A 98 17.80 -3.52 12.82
N TYR A 99 17.30 -3.14 11.65
CA TYR A 99 16.59 -1.87 11.47
C TYR A 99 15.19 -2.04 12.05
N GLY A 100 15.07 -1.92 13.37
CA GLY A 100 13.78 -1.87 14.06
C GLY A 100 12.95 -0.72 13.50
N GLU A 101 11.91 -1.06 12.72
CA GLU A 101 10.75 -0.23 12.35
C GLU A 101 11.04 1.24 11.98
N GLY A 102 12.19 1.51 11.35
CA GLY A 102 12.61 2.87 10.97
C GLY A 102 12.25 3.27 9.54
N VAL A 103 11.77 2.31 8.74
CA VAL A 103 11.38 2.51 7.33
C VAL A 103 10.06 1.81 6.99
N LEU A 104 9.42 1.18 7.99
CA LEU A 104 8.06 0.63 8.05
C LEU A 104 7.62 0.52 9.50
#